data_AF-A0A7S2D5B5-F1
#
_entry.id   AF-A0A7S2D5B5-F1
#
_cell.length_a   1.000
_cell.length_b   1.000
_cell.length_c   1.000
_cell.angle_alpha   90.00
_cell.angle_beta   90.00
_cell.angle_gamma   90.00
#
_symmetry.space_group_name_H-M   'P 1'
#
loop_
_entity.id
_entity.type
_entity.pdbx_description
1 polymer ?
#
loop_
_entity_poly.entity_id
_entity_poly.type
_entity_poly.pdbx_seq_one_letter_code
_entity_poly.pdbx_strand_id
1 'polypeptide(L)'
;REVYKVEIDYIGIWNERASDGAYAKTLRKTLDEAGFANTTLVAKDGWADICTDMAKDPDYAKAVGVVGLHYPSDYKDYKNCHDVGFGLKGGKPIWSSEESSSYDDLNGAACWARIIAAHYVLQGFTSSTMWNLVGAYYHGTNWYASSMLTAVQPWSGHYEELEVVW
;
A
#
# COMPACT_ATOMS: atom_id res chain seq x y z
N ARG A 1 -20.07 1.67 -9.22
CA ARG A 1 -20.98 0.83 -10.04
C ARG A 1 -22.07 1.61 -10.77
N GLU A 2 -22.88 2.44 -10.11
CA GLU A 2 -24.06 3.05 -10.76
C GLU A 2 -23.70 4.21 -11.70
N VAL A 3 -22.89 5.15 -11.22
CA VAL A 3 -22.50 6.36 -11.94
C VAL A 3 -21.33 6.09 -12.90
N TYR A 4 -20.16 5.75 -12.37
CA TYR A 4 -18.92 5.63 -13.17
C TYR A 4 -18.61 4.22 -13.66
N LYS A 5 -19.46 3.24 -13.37
CA LYS A 5 -19.23 1.81 -13.67
C LYS A 5 -17.92 1.23 -13.12
N VAL A 6 -17.28 1.91 -12.15
CA VAL A 6 -16.10 1.42 -11.43
C VAL A 6 -16.52 0.45 -10.31
N GLU A 7 -15.82 -0.67 -10.21
CA GLU A 7 -15.81 -1.56 -9.06
C GLU A 7 -14.57 -1.30 -8.22
N ILE A 8 -14.72 -1.35 -6.89
CA ILE A 8 -13.61 -1.12 -5.96
C ILE A 8 -13.19 -2.48 -5.40
N ASP A 9 -12.00 -2.94 -5.78
CA ASP A 9 -11.47 -4.22 -5.35
C ASP A 9 -10.96 -4.17 -3.90
N TYR A 10 -10.38 -3.04 -3.50
CA TYR A 10 -9.73 -2.87 -2.20
C TYR A 10 -10.13 -1.55 -1.53
N ILE A 11 -10.29 -1.60 -0.20
CA ILE A 11 -10.57 -0.41 0.62
C ILE A 11 -9.67 -0.40 1.86
N GLY A 12 -9.09 0.76 2.15
CA GLY A 12 -8.23 1.01 3.32
C GLY A 12 -9.02 1.35 4.58
N ILE A 13 -8.28 1.66 5.66
CA ILE A 13 -8.83 2.10 6.95
C ILE A 13 -8.62 3.61 7.11
N TRP A 14 -7.39 4.02 7.46
CA TRP A 14 -7.00 5.42 7.59
C TRP A 14 -5.48 5.55 7.46
N ASN A 15 -5.05 6.18 6.36
CA ASN A 15 -3.65 6.39 6.00
C ASN A 15 -2.79 6.89 7.16
N GLU A 16 -1.78 6.10 7.55
CA GLU A 16 -0.77 6.40 8.58
C GLU A 16 -1.37 6.89 9.90
N ARG A 17 -2.54 6.37 10.29
CA ARG A 17 -3.18 6.67 11.57
C ARG A 17 -3.43 5.41 12.36
N ALA A 18 -3.84 5.60 13.61
CA ALA A 18 -4.21 4.48 14.46
C ALA A 18 -5.35 3.69 13.81
N SER A 19 -5.18 2.38 13.74
CA SER A 19 -6.22 1.46 13.26
C SER A 19 -7.02 0.91 14.43
N ASP A 20 -8.34 0.93 14.29
CA ASP A 20 -9.25 0.29 15.24
C ASP A 20 -9.81 -1.00 14.63
N GLY A 21 -9.54 -2.14 15.27
CA GLY A 21 -10.09 -3.43 14.88
C GLY A 21 -11.62 -3.46 14.94
N ALA A 22 -12.24 -2.71 15.85
CA ALA A 22 -13.71 -2.58 15.91
C ALA A 22 -14.27 -1.88 14.67
N TYR A 23 -13.60 -0.83 14.19
CA TYR A 23 -13.96 -0.17 12.94
C TYR A 23 -13.83 -1.13 11.75
N ALA A 24 -12.70 -1.84 11.61
CA ALA A 24 -12.50 -2.77 10.50
C ALA A 24 -13.56 -3.88 10.46
N LYS A 25 -13.91 -4.46 11.62
CA LYS A 25 -14.99 -5.46 11.73
C LYS A 25 -16.35 -4.88 11.33
N THR A 26 -16.65 -3.67 11.77
CA THR A 26 -17.89 -2.95 11.43
C THR A 26 -17.95 -2.63 9.93
N LEU A 27 -16.85 -2.18 9.35
CA LEU A 27 -16.74 -1.88 7.92
C LEU A 27 -16.96 -3.14 7.07
N ARG A 28 -16.32 -4.26 7.41
CA ARG A 28 -16.53 -5.54 6.72
C ARG A 28 -18.01 -5.93 6.72
N LYS A 29 -18.65 -5.95 7.89
CA LYS A 29 -20.09 -6.25 8.02
C LYS A 29 -20.94 -5.32 7.15
N THR A 30 -20.66 -4.02 7.20
CA THR A 30 -21.41 -3.00 6.44
C THR A 30 -21.27 -3.22 4.93
N LEU A 31 -20.07 -3.53 4.45
CA LEU A 31 -19.83 -3.85 3.04
C LEU A 31 -20.57 -5.12 2.61
N ASP A 32 -20.59 -6.16 3.44
CA ASP A 32 -21.31 -7.40 3.14
C ASP A 32 -22.82 -7.15 3.02
N GLU A 33 -23.42 -6.45 3.98
CA GLU A 33 -24.84 -6.11 4.00
C GLU A 33 -25.25 -5.22 2.82
N ALA A 34 -24.33 -4.38 2.34
CA ALA A 34 -24.53 -3.50 1.19
C ALA A 34 -24.21 -4.17 -0.17
N GLY A 35 -23.85 -5.46 -0.20
CA GLY A 35 -23.58 -6.18 -1.46
C GLY A 35 -22.17 -5.99 -2.03
N PHE A 36 -21.21 -5.58 -1.21
CA PHE A 36 -19.79 -5.40 -1.52
C PHE A 36 -18.90 -6.49 -0.89
N ALA A 37 -19.40 -7.73 -0.84
CA ALA A 37 -18.67 -8.88 -0.32
C ALA A 37 -17.33 -9.14 -1.04
N ASN A 38 -17.20 -8.71 -2.30
CA ASN A 38 -15.98 -8.86 -3.09
C ASN A 38 -14.94 -7.76 -2.83
N THR A 39 -15.31 -6.63 -2.22
CA THR A 39 -14.35 -5.57 -1.88
C THR A 39 -13.55 -5.99 -0.66
N THR A 40 -12.24 -6.07 -0.80
CA THR A 40 -11.33 -6.58 0.22
C THR A 40 -10.79 -5.45 1.11
N LEU A 41 -10.72 -5.66 2.42
CA LEU A 41 -10.08 -4.70 3.33
C LEU A 41 -8.56 -4.87 3.30
N VAL A 42 -7.85 -3.76 3.09
CA VAL A 42 -6.40 -3.63 3.27
C VAL A 42 -6.17 -2.84 4.54
N ALA A 43 -5.46 -3.41 5.51
CA ALA A 43 -5.18 -2.73 6.78
C ALA A 43 -3.72 -2.94 7.22
N LYS A 44 -3.10 -1.98 7.89
CA LYS A 44 -3.66 -0.71 8.35
C LYS A 44 -3.28 0.50 7.50
N ASP A 45 -2.46 0.31 6.48
CA ASP A 45 -1.83 1.43 5.75
C ASP A 45 -0.93 2.23 6.70
N GLY A 46 0.03 1.51 7.31
CA GLY A 46 0.88 2.02 8.37
C GLY A 46 1.86 0.96 8.85
N TRP A 47 1.94 0.76 10.17
CA TRP A 47 3.01 -0.04 10.81
C TRP A 47 2.71 -1.53 10.96
N ALA A 48 3.77 -2.32 11.20
CA ALA A 48 3.69 -3.77 11.34
C ALA A 48 3.01 -4.26 12.64
N ASP A 49 2.70 -3.36 13.59
CA ASP A 49 2.00 -3.68 14.84
C ASP A 49 0.64 -4.38 14.60
N ILE A 50 0.00 -4.08 13.46
CA ILE A 50 -1.23 -4.73 12.98
C ILE A 50 -1.18 -6.27 13.03
N CYS A 51 -0.03 -6.87 12.75
CA CYS A 51 0.12 -8.33 12.75
C CYS A 51 -0.04 -8.89 14.16
N THR A 52 0.50 -8.19 15.17
CA THR A 52 0.35 -8.55 16.57
C THR A 52 -1.08 -8.32 17.06
N ASP A 53 -1.76 -7.28 16.58
CA ASP A 53 -3.14 -7.00 16.96
C ASP A 53 -4.10 -8.07 16.38
N MET A 54 -3.94 -8.43 15.10
CA MET A 54 -4.70 -9.52 14.49
C MET A 54 -4.40 -10.88 15.11
N ALA A 55 -3.18 -11.11 15.63
CA ALA A 55 -2.86 -12.33 16.37
C ALA A 55 -3.72 -12.50 17.64
N LYS A 56 -4.10 -11.38 18.27
CA LYS A 56 -4.89 -11.34 19.50
C LYS A 56 -6.40 -11.31 19.25
N ASP A 57 -6.82 -10.92 18.05
CA ASP A 57 -8.22 -10.78 17.65
C ASP A 57 -8.50 -11.52 16.33
N PRO A 58 -8.91 -12.80 16.39
CA PRO A 58 -9.24 -13.60 15.21
C PRO A 58 -10.36 -13.01 14.34
N ASP A 59 -11.31 -12.29 14.92
CA ASP A 59 -12.38 -11.63 14.17
C ASP A 59 -11.84 -10.44 13.38
N TYR A 60 -10.89 -9.70 13.94
CA TYR A 60 -10.18 -8.66 13.20
C TYR A 60 -9.36 -9.27 12.05
N ALA A 61 -8.61 -10.34 12.32
CA ALA A 61 -7.85 -11.07 11.32
C ALA A 61 -8.73 -11.61 10.17
N LYS A 62 -9.97 -12.00 10.47
CA LYS A 62 -10.96 -12.45 9.48
C LYS A 62 -11.53 -11.31 8.66
N ALA A 63 -11.75 -10.13 9.26
CA ALA A 63 -12.31 -8.97 8.57
C ALA A 63 -11.35 -8.36 7.53
N VAL A 64 -10.04 -8.44 7.78
CA VAL A 64 -8.98 -7.91 6.90
C VAL A 64 -8.57 -8.98 5.88
N GLY A 65 -8.45 -8.62 4.61
CA GLY A 65 -7.99 -9.55 3.57
C GLY A 65 -6.53 -9.40 3.18
N VAL A 66 -5.92 -8.24 3.44
CA VAL A 66 -4.52 -7.94 3.13
C VAL A 66 -3.88 -7.11 4.24
N VAL A 67 -2.64 -7.41 4.60
CA VAL A 67 -1.82 -6.54 5.45
C VAL A 67 -1.13 -5.49 4.57
N GLY A 68 -1.49 -4.22 4.70
CA GLY A 68 -0.86 -3.09 4.00
C GLY A 68 0.07 -2.32 4.93
N LEU A 69 1.34 -2.20 4.54
CA LEU A 69 2.40 -1.52 5.30
C LEU A 69 3.03 -0.38 4.50
N HIS A 70 3.39 0.68 5.22
CA HIS A 70 4.08 1.86 4.68
C HIS A 70 5.58 1.78 4.95
N TYR A 71 6.39 2.08 3.93
CA TYR A 71 7.86 2.09 3.98
C TYR A 71 8.45 0.85 4.68
N PRO A 72 8.05 -0.37 4.29
CA PRO A 72 8.55 -1.58 4.91
C PRO A 72 10.09 -1.74 4.80
N SER A 73 10.74 -1.06 3.86
CA SER A 73 12.20 -1.04 3.80
C SER A 73 12.86 -0.48 5.08
N ASP A 74 12.13 0.30 5.88
CA ASP A 74 12.63 0.94 7.11
C ASP A 74 12.52 0.04 8.35
N TYR A 75 11.83 -1.10 8.25
CA TYR A 75 11.63 -1.97 9.40
C TYR A 75 12.77 -2.98 9.51
N LYS A 76 13.12 -3.33 10.75
CA LYS A 76 14.19 -4.30 11.01
C LYS A 76 13.85 -5.69 10.50
N ASP A 77 12.64 -6.17 10.78
CA ASP A 77 12.13 -7.48 10.38
C ASP A 77 10.59 -7.54 10.45
N TYR A 78 10.03 -8.64 9.96
CA TYR A 78 8.58 -8.93 9.90
C TYR A 78 8.20 -10.15 10.72
N LYS A 79 8.98 -10.46 11.76
CA LYS A 79 8.80 -11.70 12.52
C LYS A 79 7.39 -11.80 13.09
N ASN A 80 6.83 -10.70 13.58
CA ASN A 80 5.47 -10.66 14.14
C ASN A 80 4.37 -11.01 13.11
N CYS A 81 4.57 -10.71 11.83
CA CYS A 81 3.67 -11.10 10.75
C CYS A 81 3.91 -12.55 10.31
N HIS A 82 5.17 -12.96 10.19
CA HIS A 82 5.50 -14.32 9.75
C HIS A 82 5.23 -15.39 10.80
N ASP A 83 5.36 -15.07 12.10
CA ASP A 83 5.04 -15.98 13.22
C ASP A 83 3.55 -16.37 13.22
N VAL A 84 2.67 -15.46 12.77
CA VAL A 84 1.22 -15.72 12.63
C VAL A 84 0.85 -16.25 11.25
N GLY A 85 1.86 -16.57 10.44
CA GLY A 85 1.70 -17.22 9.14
C GLY A 85 1.44 -16.29 7.97
N PHE A 86 1.44 -14.96 8.13
CA PHE A 86 1.20 -14.03 7.02
C PHE A 86 2.38 -13.97 6.03
N GLY A 87 2.10 -13.63 4.78
CA GLY A 87 3.04 -13.60 3.65
C GLY A 87 2.95 -14.85 2.78
N LEU A 88 4.08 -15.31 2.22
CA LEU A 88 4.12 -16.47 1.31
C LEU A 88 3.77 -17.82 1.97
N LYS A 89 3.89 -17.92 3.30
CA LYS A 89 3.65 -19.18 4.04
C LYS A 89 2.17 -19.49 4.27
N GLY A 90 1.26 -18.65 3.79
CA GLY A 90 -0.19 -18.84 3.89
C GLY A 90 -0.89 -17.70 4.63
N GLY A 91 -2.11 -17.94 5.10
CA GLY A 91 -2.87 -16.99 5.92
C GLY A 91 -3.39 -15.76 5.15
N LYS A 92 -2.54 -14.74 4.98
CA LYS A 92 -2.90 -13.45 4.42
C LYS A 92 -1.72 -12.80 3.70
N PRO A 93 -1.90 -12.22 2.50
CA PRO A 93 -0.83 -11.50 1.81
C PRO A 93 -0.39 -10.27 2.61
N ILE A 94 0.90 -9.96 2.51
CA ILE A 94 1.49 -8.71 2.98
C ILE A 94 1.86 -7.89 1.74
N TRP A 95 1.45 -6.63 1.73
CA TRP A 95 1.75 -5.65 0.70
C TRP A 95 2.53 -4.49 1.30
N SER A 96 3.49 -4.01 0.51
CA SER A 96 3.99 -2.65 0.63
C SER A 96 2.93 -1.75 -0.01
N SER A 97 1.98 -1.23 0.78
CA SER A 97 0.84 -0.45 0.27
C SER A 97 1.19 1.00 -0.02
N GLU A 98 2.35 1.45 0.49
CA GLU A 98 3.01 2.70 0.11
C GLU A 98 4.53 2.54 0.29
N GLU A 99 5.29 3.02 -0.68
CA GLU A 99 6.76 2.96 -0.71
C GLU A 99 7.33 3.94 -1.76
N SER A 100 8.67 3.99 -1.86
CA SER A 100 9.47 4.85 -2.72
C SER A 100 9.62 6.23 -2.10
N SER A 101 8.68 7.15 -2.37
CA SER A 101 8.76 8.56 -2.00
C SER A 101 10.17 9.17 -2.17
N SER A 102 10.90 8.69 -3.17
CA SER A 102 12.29 9.03 -3.47
C SER A 102 12.33 9.81 -4.77
N TYR A 103 13.39 10.58 -4.98
CA TYR A 103 13.53 11.38 -6.19
C TYR A 103 13.38 10.53 -7.46
N ASP A 104 12.75 11.07 -8.49
CA ASP A 104 12.44 10.38 -9.74
C ASP A 104 13.63 10.30 -10.71
N ASP A 105 14.85 10.31 -10.16
CA ASP A 105 16.12 10.19 -10.86
C ASP A 105 16.60 8.73 -10.96
N LEU A 106 17.81 8.52 -11.50
CA LEU A 106 18.40 7.19 -11.61
C LEU A 106 18.62 6.51 -10.24
N ASN A 107 18.83 7.27 -9.16
CA ASN A 107 18.98 6.70 -7.82
C ASN A 107 17.62 6.23 -7.29
N GLY A 108 16.54 6.98 -7.51
CA GLY A 108 15.20 6.54 -7.18
C GLY A 108 14.75 5.34 -8.00
N ALA A 109 15.06 5.30 -9.30
CA ALA A 109 14.80 4.14 -10.15
C ALA A 109 15.52 2.89 -9.61
N ALA A 110 16.81 3.02 -9.27
CA ALA A 110 17.57 1.94 -8.65
C ALA A 110 17.01 1.54 -7.27
N CYS A 111 16.53 2.50 -6.49
CA CYS A 111 15.86 2.24 -5.22
C CYS A 111 14.59 1.40 -5.43
N TRP A 112 13.71 1.84 -6.33
CA TRP A 112 12.45 1.18 -6.66
C TRP A 112 12.68 -0.25 -7.18
N ALA A 113 13.57 -0.43 -8.15
CA ALA A 113 13.91 -1.74 -8.71
C ALA A 113 14.43 -2.70 -7.63
N ARG A 114 15.27 -2.21 -6.72
CA ARG A 114 15.81 -3.02 -5.61
C ARG A 114 14.73 -3.43 -4.63
N ILE A 115 13.87 -2.52 -4.18
CA ILE A 115 12.92 -2.80 -3.10
C ILE A 115 11.77 -3.70 -3.57
N ILE A 116 11.24 -3.54 -4.78
CA ILE A 116 10.19 -4.44 -5.28
C ILE A 116 10.68 -5.90 -5.37
N ALA A 117 11.94 -6.09 -5.79
CA ALA A 117 12.56 -7.42 -5.83
C ALA A 117 12.80 -7.96 -4.41
N ALA A 118 13.35 -7.14 -3.52
CA ALA A 118 13.64 -7.53 -2.15
C ALA A 118 12.37 -7.85 -1.35
N HIS A 119 11.30 -7.10 -1.53
CA HIS A 119 10.00 -7.31 -0.90
C HIS A 119 9.48 -8.72 -1.17
N TYR A 120 9.49 -9.16 -2.43
CA TYR A 120 9.05 -10.50 -2.77
C TYR A 120 10.06 -11.56 -2.32
N VAL A 121 11.32 -11.45 -2.75
CA VAL A 121 12.33 -12.52 -2.61
C VAL A 121 12.74 -12.72 -1.15
N LEU A 122 12.87 -11.65 -0.37
CA LEU A 122 13.40 -11.70 0.98
C LEU A 122 12.30 -11.69 2.05
N GLN A 123 11.22 -10.94 1.81
CA GLN A 123 10.17 -10.70 2.82
C GLN A 123 8.84 -11.40 2.50
N GLY A 124 8.69 -11.96 1.30
CA GLY A 124 7.46 -12.65 0.91
C GLY A 124 6.24 -11.73 0.76
N PHE A 125 6.48 -10.47 0.41
CA PHE A 125 5.43 -9.52 0.09
C PHE A 125 4.97 -9.76 -1.35
N THR A 126 3.68 -9.58 -1.60
CA THR A 126 3.07 -9.95 -2.90
C THR A 126 2.60 -8.76 -3.73
N SER A 127 2.79 -7.54 -3.23
CA SER A 127 2.56 -6.30 -3.96
C SER A 127 3.42 -5.18 -3.37
N SER A 128 3.73 -4.18 -4.21
CA SER A 128 4.39 -2.93 -3.82
C SER A 128 3.77 -1.78 -4.60
N THR A 129 3.36 -0.72 -3.90
CA THR A 129 2.69 0.44 -4.48
C THR A 129 3.55 1.68 -4.28
N MET A 130 3.92 2.34 -5.37
CA MET A 130 4.70 3.57 -5.30
C MET A 130 3.83 4.75 -4.90
N TRP A 131 4.28 5.49 -3.89
CA TRP A 131 3.89 6.88 -3.70
C TRP A 131 4.93 7.77 -4.41
N ASN A 132 4.57 8.52 -5.46
CA ASN A 132 3.25 8.60 -6.11
C ASN A 132 3.29 8.37 -7.63
N LEU A 133 2.10 8.19 -8.22
CA LEU A 133 1.97 7.78 -9.63
C LEU A 133 2.53 8.82 -10.61
N VAL A 134 2.09 10.08 -10.49
CA VAL A 134 2.54 11.19 -11.35
C VAL A 134 2.72 12.45 -10.51
N GLY A 135 3.89 13.05 -10.63
CA GLY A 135 4.25 14.37 -10.14
C GLY A 135 3.55 15.45 -10.96
N ALA A 136 2.27 15.68 -10.69
CA ALA A 136 1.43 16.68 -11.35
C ALA A 136 1.09 17.84 -10.39
N TYR A 137 2.08 18.29 -9.63
CA TYR A 137 1.96 19.34 -8.63
C TYR A 137 3.14 20.33 -8.71
N TYR A 138 2.96 21.54 -8.21
CA TYR A 138 3.90 22.63 -8.46
C TYR A 138 5.32 22.35 -7.97
N HIS A 139 6.29 22.85 -8.74
CA HIS A 139 7.68 22.92 -8.30
C HIS A 139 7.79 23.62 -6.94
N GLY A 140 8.48 22.99 -5.99
CA GLY A 140 8.69 23.50 -4.64
C GLY A 140 7.63 23.10 -3.61
N THR A 141 6.58 22.35 -3.97
CA THR A 141 5.77 21.66 -2.95
C THR A 141 6.55 20.49 -2.36
N ASN A 142 6.10 20.01 -1.19
CA ASN A 142 6.70 18.82 -0.57
C ASN A 142 6.72 17.66 -1.56
N TRP A 143 7.85 16.96 -1.58
CA TRP A 143 8.09 15.78 -2.43
C TRP A 143 7.95 16.03 -3.93
N TYR A 144 8.25 17.25 -4.40
CA TYR A 144 8.43 17.50 -5.83
C TYR A 144 9.42 16.50 -6.43
N ALA A 145 9.10 15.98 -7.61
CA ALA A 145 9.91 15.02 -8.33
C ALA A 145 10.16 13.73 -7.52
N SER A 146 9.11 13.16 -6.89
CA SER A 146 9.18 11.90 -6.13
C SER A 146 8.12 10.90 -6.60
N SER A 147 8.03 10.75 -7.91
CA SER A 147 6.94 10.07 -8.61
C SER A 147 7.47 9.13 -9.69
N MET A 148 6.61 8.31 -10.30
CA MET A 148 7.04 7.53 -11.48
C MET A 148 7.30 8.42 -12.70
N LEU A 149 6.53 9.51 -12.85
CA LEU A 149 6.59 10.46 -13.97
C LEU A 149 6.38 11.89 -13.44
N THR A 150 7.00 12.90 -14.04
CA THR A 150 6.73 14.32 -13.72
C THR A 150 6.03 15.03 -14.89
N ALA A 151 4.87 15.67 -14.62
CA ALA A 151 4.00 16.29 -15.63
C ALA A 151 3.33 17.56 -15.10
N VAL A 152 4.12 18.60 -14.85
CA VAL A 152 3.67 19.81 -14.13
C VAL A 152 3.27 20.99 -15.01
N GLN A 153 3.24 20.80 -16.33
CA GLN A 153 2.98 21.88 -17.29
C GLN A 153 1.76 21.60 -18.19
N PRO A 154 0.55 21.55 -17.62
CA PRO A 154 -0.66 21.30 -18.42
C PRO A 154 -0.89 22.37 -19.51
N TRP A 155 -0.40 23.61 -19.32
CA TRP A 155 -0.54 24.70 -20.29
C TRP A 155 0.35 24.54 -21.53
N SER A 156 1.43 23.76 -21.47
CA SER A 156 2.31 23.50 -22.61
C SER A 156 2.16 22.08 -23.16
N GLY A 157 1.60 21.16 -22.36
CA GLY A 157 1.56 19.73 -22.67
C GLY A 157 2.89 19.01 -22.44
N HIS A 158 3.88 19.67 -21.84
CA HIS A 158 5.18 19.08 -21.54
C HIS A 158 5.12 18.11 -20.34
N TYR A 159 5.81 16.98 -20.47
CA TYR A 159 6.08 16.01 -19.41
C TYR A 159 7.51 15.48 -19.54
N GLU A 160 8.04 14.95 -18.45
CA GLU A 160 9.36 14.32 -18.39
C GLU A 160 9.17 12.79 -18.29
N GLU A 161 9.79 12.06 -19.22
CA GLU A 161 9.90 10.61 -19.14
C GLU A 161 11.13 10.25 -18.30
N LEU A 162 10.92 9.47 -17.25
CA LEU A 162 11.91 9.27 -16.19
C LEU A 162 12.29 7.80 -16.05
N GLU A 163 13.50 7.55 -15.56
CA GLU A 163 14.08 6.20 -15.42
C GLU A 163 13.20 5.28 -14.55
N VAL A 164 12.43 5.83 -13.60
CA VAL A 164 11.54 5.08 -12.70
C VAL A 164 10.43 4.33 -13.45
N VAL A 165 10.09 4.75 -14.67
CA VAL A 165 9.07 4.10 -15.51
C VAL A 165 9.54 2.75 -16.05
N TRP A 166 10.84 2.56 -16.27
CA TRP A 166 11.43 1.45 -17.02
C TRP A 166 12.14 0.42 -16.13
#